data_AF-A0A314LHH0-F1
#
_entry.id   AF-A0A314LHH0-F1
#
_cell.length_a   1.000
_cell.length_b   1.000
_cell.length_c   1.000
_cell.angle_alpha   90.00
_cell.angle_beta   90.00
_cell.angle_gamma   90.00
#
_symmetry.space_group_name_H-M   'P 1'
#
loop_
_entity.id
_entity.type
_entity.pdbx_description
1 polymer ?
#
loop_
_entity_poly.entity_id
_entity_poly.type
_entity_poly.pdbx_seq_one_letter_code
_entity_poly.pdbx_strand_id
1 'polypeptide(L)'
;MMSTPARKRLMRDFKRLLHDPPEGISGAPYDINIMLWNAVIFGPEDTPWEGEDYPNRPPKVYFMSRMFHPNIYADGSISLDILQNEWRPIYDVAAILISIQSLLCDPSTNSAANAEAAQLFSENKCEYNRRQVHSWQSTSREMLDLYKIVNVARTSS
;
A
#
# COMPACT_ATOMS: atom_id res chain seq x y z
N MET A 1 22.45 19.10 13.36
CA MET A 1 21.20 19.88 13.49
C MET A 1 20.64 19.68 14.88
N MET A 2 20.28 20.75 15.59
CA MET A 2 19.65 20.61 16.90
C MET A 2 18.23 20.04 16.75
N SER A 3 17.89 19.04 17.57
CA SER A 3 16.55 18.46 17.59
C SER A 3 15.54 19.48 18.11
N THR A 4 14.51 19.77 17.31
CA THR A 4 13.41 20.66 17.70
C THR A 4 12.67 20.13 18.94
N PRO A 5 12.02 20.99 19.73
CA PRO A 5 11.17 20.57 20.84
C PRO A 5 10.10 19.55 20.41
N ALA A 6 9.49 19.75 19.23
CA ALA A 6 8.52 18.83 18.65
C ALA A 6 9.10 17.43 18.41
N ARG A 7 10.29 17.33 17.79
CA ARG A 7 10.98 16.06 17.55
C ARG A 7 11.31 15.33 18.85
N LYS A 8 11.75 16.06 19.89
CA LYS A 8 12.02 15.47 21.21
C LYS A 8 10.74 14.93 21.85
N ARG A 9 9.63 15.66 21.70
CA ARG A 9 8.33 15.23 22.22
C ARG A 9 7.83 13.96 21.54
N LEU A 10 7.82 13.93 20.21
CA LEU A 10 7.37 12.76 19.44
C LEU A 10 8.22 11.52 19.72
N MET A 11 9.54 11.68 19.92
CA MET A 11 10.41 10.57 20.31
C MET A 11 10.04 9.99 21.69
N ARG A 12 9.65 10.85 22.64
CA ARG A 12 9.18 10.41 23.96
C ARG A 12 7.83 9.71 23.86
N ASP A 13 6.91 10.27 23.07
CA ASP A 13 5.59 9.68 22.87
C ASP A 13 5.69 8.31 22.17
N PHE A 14 6.60 8.17 21.19
CA PHE A 14 6.90 6.87 20.57
C PHE A 14 7.47 5.85 21.56
N LYS A 15 8.45 6.26 22.39
CA LYS A 15 8.99 5.38 23.43
C LYS A 15 7.92 4.92 24.42
N ARG A 16 6.98 5.81 24.77
CA ARG A 16 5.85 5.46 25.63
C ARG A 16 4.95 4.43 24.95
N LEU A 17 4.61 4.64 23.68
CA LEU A 17 3.78 3.73 22.91
C LEU A 17 4.42 2.34 22.76
N LEU A 18 5.75 2.26 22.60
CA LEU A 18 6.48 0.98 22.58
C LEU A 18 6.50 0.26 23.93
N HIS A 19 6.57 1.00 25.03
CA HIS A 19 6.66 0.43 26.37
C HIS A 19 5.30 -0.01 26.91
N ASP A 20 4.26 0.76 26.62
CA ASP A 20 2.89 0.57 27.14
C ASP A 20 1.88 0.86 26.03
N PRO A 21 1.76 -0.06 25.03
CA PRO A 21 0.83 0.11 23.93
C PRO A 21 -0.60 -0.05 24.43
N PRO A 22 -1.53 0.86 24.05
CA PRO A 22 -2.95 0.62 24.27
C PRO A 22 -3.40 -0.65 23.55
N GLU A 23 -4.33 -1.38 24.15
CA GLU A 23 -4.92 -2.57 23.53
C GLU A 23 -5.53 -2.25 22.17
N GLY A 24 -5.24 -3.09 21.18
CA GLY A 24 -5.72 -2.91 19.81
C GLY A 24 -5.07 -1.74 19.05
N ILE A 25 -4.12 -0.99 19.60
CA ILE A 25 -3.50 0.16 18.91
C ILE A 25 -2.00 -0.06 18.75
N SER A 26 -1.53 0.03 17.51
CA SER A 26 -0.11 0.04 17.17
C SER A 26 0.22 1.29 16.36
N GLY A 27 1.44 1.80 16.51
CA GLY A 27 1.91 2.92 15.71
C GLY A 27 3.41 3.12 15.80
N ALA A 28 3.99 3.54 14.69
CA ALA A 28 5.41 3.85 14.61
C ALA A 28 5.66 5.05 13.68
N PRO A 29 6.61 5.92 14.02
CA PRO A 29 7.10 6.92 13.09
C PRO A 29 7.81 6.26 11.92
N TYR A 30 7.82 6.93 10.78
CA TYR A 30 8.64 6.53 9.65
C TYR A 30 10.13 6.75 9.97
N ASP A 31 10.99 5.79 9.61
CA ASP A 31 12.40 5.74 10.04
C ASP A 31 13.19 7.03 9.75
N ILE A 32 12.88 7.69 8.63
CA ILE A 32 13.58 8.91 8.19
C ILE A 32 12.90 10.21 8.66
N ASN A 33 11.63 10.17 9.05
CA ASN A 33 10.86 11.35 9.43
C ASN A 33 9.86 11.07 10.55
N ILE A 34 10.25 11.43 11.78
CA ILE A 34 9.42 11.26 12.98
C ILE A 34 8.12 12.08 12.97
N MET A 35 7.96 13.02 12.03
CA MET A 35 6.72 13.77 11.89
C MET A 35 5.64 12.99 11.13
N LEU A 36 6.01 11.90 10.45
CA LEU A 36 5.11 11.00 9.73
C LEU A 36 5.01 9.68 10.47
N TRP A 37 3.79 9.16 10.61
CA TRP A 37 3.50 7.96 11.40
C TRP A 37 2.60 7.02 10.62
N ASN A 38 2.86 5.72 10.77
CA ASN A 38 1.93 4.66 10.40
C ASN A 38 1.30 4.14 11.70
N ALA A 39 -0.01 3.93 11.69
CA ALA A 39 -0.73 3.39 12.82
C ALA A 39 -1.78 2.39 12.36
N VAL A 40 -2.04 1.40 13.21
CA VAL A 40 -3.08 0.37 13.05
C VAL A 40 -3.95 0.40 14.29
N ILE A 41 -5.26 0.42 14.10
CA ILE A 41 -6.26 0.36 15.17
C ILE A 41 -7.16 -0.84 14.87
N PHE A 42 -7.06 -1.86 15.70
CA PHE A 42 -8.02 -2.95 15.77
C PHE A 42 -9.27 -2.46 16.49
N GLY A 43 -10.45 -2.83 15.99
CA GLY A 43 -11.67 -2.52 16.71
C GLY A 43 -11.74 -3.31 18.02
N PRO A 44 -12.41 -2.76 19.05
CA PRO A 44 -12.58 -3.45 20.33
C PRO A 44 -13.35 -4.76 20.19
N GLU A 45 -13.14 -5.69 21.13
CA GLU A 45 -13.93 -6.91 21.25
C GLU A 45 -15.44 -6.63 21.32
N ASP A 46 -16.24 -7.55 20.80
CA ASP A 46 -17.70 -7.47 20.72
C ASP A 46 -18.25 -6.25 19.95
N THR A 47 -17.45 -5.65 19.07
CA THR A 47 -17.89 -4.57 18.17
C THR A 47 -17.90 -5.00 16.71
N PRO A 48 -18.67 -4.33 15.82
CA PRO A 48 -18.58 -4.57 14.37
C PRO A 48 -17.19 -4.34 13.75
N TRP A 49 -16.23 -3.81 14.53
CA TRP A 49 -14.87 -3.52 14.14
C TRP A 49 -13.85 -4.52 14.71
N GLU A 50 -14.30 -5.48 15.54
CA GLU A 50 -13.49 -6.51 16.19
C GLU A 50 -12.77 -7.39 15.17
N GLY A 51 -11.44 -7.47 15.32
CA GLY A 51 -10.59 -8.53 14.77
C GLY A 51 -10.39 -8.55 13.25
N GLU A 52 -9.17 -8.90 12.84
CA GLU A 52 -8.90 -9.36 11.48
C GLU A 52 -9.26 -10.85 11.38
N ASP A 53 -10.25 -11.19 10.56
CA ASP A 53 -10.68 -12.58 10.30
C ASP A 53 -9.69 -13.33 9.38
N TYR A 54 -8.42 -12.89 9.30
CA TYR A 54 -7.39 -13.57 8.52
C TYR A 54 -6.93 -14.84 9.26
N PRO A 55 -6.80 -15.99 8.57
CA PRO A 55 -6.90 -16.19 7.12
C PRO A 55 -8.28 -16.62 6.61
N ASN A 56 -9.34 -16.62 7.42
CA ASN A 56 -10.69 -16.99 6.95
C ASN A 56 -11.26 -15.98 5.95
N ARG A 57 -10.89 -14.70 6.09
CA ARG A 57 -11.14 -13.61 5.13
C ARG A 57 -9.82 -13.09 4.55
N PRO A 58 -9.86 -12.59 3.30
CA PRO A 58 -8.68 -12.00 2.68
C PRO A 58 -8.25 -10.73 3.42
N PRO A 59 -6.94 -10.43 3.44
CA PRO A 59 -6.49 -9.12 3.88
C PRO A 59 -6.95 -8.05 2.89
N LYS A 60 -7.16 -6.82 3.37
CA LYS A 60 -7.38 -5.68 2.49
C LYS A 60 -6.05 -5.14 2.00
N VAL A 61 -5.90 -4.99 0.69
CA VAL A 61 -4.65 -4.53 0.07
C VAL A 61 -4.92 -3.24 -0.70
N TYR A 62 -4.05 -2.25 -0.51
CA TYR A 62 -4.13 -0.94 -1.15
C TYR A 62 -2.77 -0.51 -1.67
N PHE A 63 -2.76 0.14 -2.84
CA PHE A 63 -1.64 0.97 -3.23
C PHE A 63 -1.72 2.31 -2.49
N MET A 64 -0.69 2.64 -1.73
CA MET A 64 -0.58 3.97 -1.09
C MET A 64 -0.40 5.09 -2.12
N SER A 65 0.16 4.74 -3.27
CA SER A 65 0.40 5.62 -4.40
C SER A 65 -0.83 5.76 -5.29
N ARG A 66 -0.96 6.91 -5.97
CA ARG A 66 -1.95 7.03 -7.04
C ARG A 66 -1.56 6.13 -8.20
N MET A 67 -2.46 5.24 -8.58
CA MET A 67 -2.25 4.27 -9.65
C MET A 67 -3.23 4.50 -10.80
N PHE A 68 -2.71 4.57 -12.02
CA PHE A 68 -3.53 4.50 -13.24
C PHE A 68 -3.46 3.09 -13.82
N HIS A 69 -4.43 2.24 -13.45
CA HIS A 69 -4.46 0.82 -13.83
C HIS A 69 -5.91 0.31 -13.96
N PRO A 70 -6.23 -0.58 -14.92
CA PRO A 70 -7.60 -1.07 -15.13
C PRO A 70 -8.24 -1.69 -13.89
N ASN A 71 -7.46 -2.39 -13.06
CA ASN A 71 -7.97 -3.09 -11.87
C ASN A 71 -7.65 -2.41 -10.53
N ILE A 72 -7.26 -1.12 -10.52
CA ILE A 72 -7.01 -0.37 -9.28
C ILE A 72 -8.00 0.80 -9.19
N TYR A 73 -8.68 0.91 -8.06
CA TYR A 73 -9.63 1.99 -7.78
C TYR A 73 -8.90 3.30 -7.40
N ALA A 74 -9.64 4.41 -7.41
CA ALA A 74 -9.09 5.73 -7.09
C ALA A 74 -8.57 5.85 -5.64
N ASP A 75 -9.08 5.04 -4.72
CA ASP A 75 -8.64 4.95 -3.32
C ASP A 75 -7.45 3.99 -3.12
N GLY A 76 -6.94 3.39 -4.22
CA GLY A 76 -5.83 2.45 -4.21
C GLY A 76 -6.22 0.99 -3.95
N SER A 77 -7.50 0.70 -3.68
CA SER A 77 -7.95 -0.69 -3.52
C SER A 77 -7.82 -1.48 -4.83
N ILE A 78 -7.63 -2.79 -4.71
CA ILE A 78 -7.33 -3.68 -5.85
C ILE A 78 -8.53 -4.57 -6.15
N SER A 79 -8.97 -4.59 -7.42
CA SER A 79 -9.90 -5.60 -7.93
C SER A 79 -9.13 -6.85 -8.35
N LEU A 80 -9.03 -7.83 -7.45
CA LEU A 80 -8.32 -9.09 -7.67
C LEU A 80 -9.14 -10.23 -7.06
N ASP A 81 -9.46 -11.25 -7.86
CA ASP A 81 -10.43 -12.29 -7.49
C ASP A 81 -10.02 -13.09 -6.25
N ILE A 82 -8.71 -13.36 -6.09
CA ILE A 82 -8.20 -14.04 -4.89
C ILE A 82 -8.38 -13.21 -3.63
N LEU A 83 -8.51 -11.88 -3.71
CA LEU A 83 -8.79 -11.00 -2.57
C LEU A 83 -10.30 -10.77 -2.37
N GLN A 84 -11.15 -11.44 -3.16
CA GLN A 84 -12.59 -11.30 -3.15
C GLN A 84 -13.26 -12.68 -3.09
N ASN A 85 -13.85 -13.13 -4.19
CA ASN A 85 -14.69 -14.32 -4.25
C ASN A 85 -13.89 -15.64 -4.29
N GLU A 86 -12.61 -15.58 -4.65
CA GLU A 86 -11.75 -16.75 -4.79
C GLU A 86 -10.73 -16.87 -3.65
N TRP A 87 -10.89 -16.13 -2.55
CA TRP A 87 -10.01 -16.23 -1.39
C TRP A 87 -10.03 -17.65 -0.80
N ARG A 88 -8.84 -18.15 -0.50
CA ARG A 88 -8.66 -19.42 0.22
C ARG A 88 -7.67 -19.20 1.36
N PRO A 89 -7.96 -19.67 2.59
CA PRO A 89 -7.05 -19.53 3.74
C PRO A 89 -5.65 -20.13 3.55
N ILE A 90 -5.44 -20.91 2.49
CA ILE A 90 -4.13 -21.47 2.11
C ILE A 90 -3.21 -20.45 1.44
N TYR A 91 -3.74 -19.32 0.95
CA TYR A 91 -2.94 -18.29 0.31
C TYR A 91 -2.14 -17.50 1.35
N ASP A 92 -0.83 -17.53 1.18
CA ASP A 92 0.09 -16.72 1.96
C ASP A 92 0.33 -15.35 1.31
N VAL A 93 1.10 -14.50 1.98
CA VAL A 93 1.45 -13.17 1.48
C VAL A 93 2.20 -13.24 0.15
N ALA A 94 3.02 -14.28 -0.07
CA ALA A 94 3.77 -14.43 -1.32
C ALA A 94 2.84 -14.70 -2.50
N ALA A 95 1.84 -15.59 -2.34
CA ALA A 95 0.82 -15.84 -3.34
C ALA A 95 0.06 -14.57 -3.72
N ILE A 96 -0.34 -13.76 -2.73
CA ILE A 96 -1.00 -12.46 -2.96
C ILE A 96 -0.12 -11.54 -3.80
N LEU A 97 1.15 -11.37 -3.43
CA LEU A 97 2.08 -10.48 -4.13
C LEU A 97 2.37 -10.95 -5.56
N ILE A 98 2.49 -12.26 -5.79
CA ILE A 98 2.66 -12.84 -7.12
C ILE A 98 1.42 -12.57 -7.98
N SER A 99 0.22 -12.75 -7.44
CA SER A 99 -1.03 -12.45 -8.16
C SER A 99 -1.15 -10.96 -8.50
N ILE A 100 -0.76 -10.05 -7.59
CA ILE A 100 -0.71 -8.61 -7.87
C ILE A 100 0.31 -8.31 -8.97
N GLN A 101 1.50 -8.90 -8.93
CA GLN A 101 2.51 -8.72 -9.98
C GLN A 101 1.98 -9.15 -11.36
N SER A 102 1.35 -10.33 -11.44
CA SER A 102 0.72 -10.81 -12.66
C SER A 102 -0.36 -9.85 -13.16
N LEU A 103 -1.22 -9.36 -12.26
CA LEU A 103 -2.28 -8.39 -12.59
C LEU A 103 -1.74 -7.08 -13.17
N LEU A 104 -0.59 -6.60 -12.69
CA LEU A 104 0.05 -5.38 -13.20
C LEU A 104 0.62 -5.57 -14.62
N CYS A 105 0.99 -6.79 -14.98
CA CYS A 105 1.49 -7.13 -16.31
C CYS A 105 0.35 -7.42 -17.30
N ASP A 106 -0.70 -8.09 -16.83
CA ASP A 106 -1.84 -8.52 -17.63
C ASP A 106 -3.15 -8.16 -16.89
N PRO A 107 -3.69 -6.95 -17.12
CA PRO A 107 -4.89 -6.49 -16.45
C PRO A 107 -6.11 -7.35 -16.81
N SER A 108 -6.91 -7.71 -15.80
CA SER A 108 -8.17 -8.42 -16.03
C SER A 108 -9.19 -7.49 -16.71
N THR A 109 -9.69 -7.92 -17.87
CA THR A 109 -10.70 -7.17 -18.64
C THR A 109 -12.12 -7.34 -18.13
N ASN A 110 -12.38 -8.35 -17.28
CA ASN A 110 -13.73 -8.70 -16.84
C ASN A 110 -14.23 -7.82 -15.67
N SER A 111 -13.33 -7.18 -14.94
CA SER A 111 -13.64 -6.40 -13.73
C SER A 111 -12.80 -5.13 -13.63
N ALA A 112 -12.86 -4.30 -14.67
CA ALA A 112 -12.16 -3.03 -14.70
C ALA A 112 -12.71 -2.07 -13.62
N ALA A 113 -11.94 -1.89 -12.55
CA ALA A 113 -12.14 -0.87 -11.52
C ALA A 113 -11.99 0.56 -12.08
N ASN A 114 -11.18 0.72 -13.13
CA ASN A 114 -10.94 1.96 -13.82
C ASN A 114 -11.24 1.79 -15.32
N ALA A 115 -12.44 2.20 -15.73
CA ALA A 115 -12.91 2.07 -17.10
C ALA A 115 -12.04 2.86 -18.11
N GLU A 116 -11.54 4.04 -17.73
CA GLU A 116 -10.67 4.85 -18.60
C GLU A 116 -9.34 4.15 -18.84
N ALA A 117 -8.72 3.61 -17.79
CA ALA A 117 -7.48 2.85 -17.91
C ALA A 117 -7.68 1.58 -18.76
N ALA A 118 -8.80 0.87 -18.60
CA ALA A 118 -9.13 -0.31 -19.39
C ALA A 118 -9.33 0.02 -20.88
N GLN A 119 -10.06 1.10 -21.18
CA GLN A 119 -10.26 1.57 -22.54
C GLN A 119 -8.93 1.95 -23.20
N LEU A 120 -8.10 2.75 -22.54
CA LEU A 120 -6.80 3.14 -23.07
C LEU A 120 -5.85 1.95 -23.23
N PHE A 121 -5.88 0.97 -22.33
CA PHE A 121 -5.08 -0.24 -22.46
C PHE A 121 -5.43 -1.04 -23.73
N SER A 122 -6.71 -1.07 -24.11
CA SER A 122 -7.21 -1.74 -25.31
C SER A 122 -6.99 -0.91 -26.59
N GLU A 123 -7.38 0.36 -26.57
CA GLU A 123 -7.50 1.21 -27.77
C GLU A 123 -6.24 2.05 -28.04
N ASN A 124 -5.47 2.41 -27.01
CA ASN A 124 -4.33 3.32 -27.13
C ASN A 124 -3.25 3.05 -26.08
N LYS A 125 -2.50 1.96 -26.27
CA LYS A 125 -1.41 1.55 -25.37
C LYS A 125 -0.35 2.64 -25.15
N CYS A 126 -0.11 3.50 -26.14
CA CYS A 126 0.86 4.60 -26.00
C CYS A 126 0.40 5.62 -24.95
N GLU A 127 -0.86 6.06 -25.03
CA GLU A 127 -1.43 7.00 -24.05
C GLU A 127 -1.60 6.34 -22.67
N TYR A 128 -2.01 5.07 -22.64
CA TYR A 128 -2.04 4.28 -21.41
C TYR A 128 -0.67 4.28 -20.71
N ASN A 129 0.39 3.88 -21.42
CA ASN A 129 1.75 3.83 -20.88
C ASN A 129 2.21 5.22 -20.40
N ARG A 130 1.88 6.28 -21.16
CA ARG A 130 2.21 7.66 -20.77
C ARG A 130 1.56 8.06 -19.45
N ARG A 131 0.25 7.77 -19.29
CA ARG A 131 -0.49 8.08 -18.05
C ARG A 131 -0.08 7.21 -16.88
N GLN A 132 0.18 5.94 -17.14
CA GLN A 132 0.70 5.00 -16.16
C GLN A 132 2.05 5.52 -15.62
N VAL A 133 3.01 5.82 -16.50
CA VAL A 133 4.31 6.40 -16.12
C VAL A 133 4.13 7.72 -15.38
N HIS A 134 3.20 8.59 -15.80
CA HIS A 134 2.93 9.83 -15.08
C HIS A 134 2.38 9.58 -13.67
N SER A 135 1.47 8.61 -13.48
CA SER A 135 0.93 8.23 -12.17
C SER A 135 2.02 7.68 -11.24
N TRP A 136 2.93 6.86 -11.80
CA TRP A 136 4.12 6.37 -11.11
C TRP A 136 5.10 7.48 -10.80
N GLN A 137 5.27 8.47 -11.68
CA GLN A 137 6.22 9.57 -11.50
C GLN A 137 5.70 10.68 -10.60
N SER A 138 4.39 10.96 -10.57
CA SER A 138 3.78 11.85 -9.57
C SER A 138 3.92 11.22 -8.20
N THR A 139 3.66 9.91 -8.11
CA THR A 139 3.99 9.10 -6.95
C THR A 139 5.48 9.15 -6.68
N SER A 140 6.36 9.06 -7.68
CA SER A 140 7.81 9.16 -7.52
C SER A 140 8.28 10.58 -7.24
N ARG A 141 7.48 11.64 -7.35
CA ARG A 141 7.85 12.98 -6.89
C ARG A 141 7.45 13.17 -5.43
N GLU A 142 6.30 12.66 -5.03
CA GLU A 142 5.95 12.45 -3.61
C GLU A 142 6.87 11.42 -2.94
N MET A 143 7.33 10.43 -3.71
CA MET A 143 8.30 9.42 -3.31
C MET A 143 9.72 9.81 -3.70
N LEU A 144 10.04 10.95 -4.32
CA LEU A 144 11.42 11.46 -4.43
C LEU A 144 11.78 12.25 -3.16
N ASP A 145 10.77 12.62 -2.37
CA ASP A 145 10.94 12.83 -0.93
C ASP A 145 11.17 11.51 -0.16
N LEU A 146 10.85 10.34 -0.74
CA LEU A 146 11.12 9.00 -0.18
C LEU A 146 12.30 8.25 -0.86
N TYR A 147 12.78 8.64 -2.05
CA TYR A 147 13.75 7.91 -2.90
C TYR A 147 15.15 8.54 -2.86
N LYS A 148 15.50 9.19 -1.74
CA LYS A 148 16.84 8.98 -1.18
C LYS A 148 17.03 7.53 -0.65
N ILE A 149 15.98 6.70 -0.70
CA ILE A 149 15.97 5.28 -0.31
C ILE A 149 15.93 4.35 -1.54
N VAL A 150 16.61 4.68 -2.63
CA VAL A 150 17.06 3.64 -3.57
C VAL A 150 18.56 3.76 -3.76
N ASN A 151 19.30 3.01 -2.96
CA ASN A 151 20.55 2.47 -3.44
C ASN A 151 20.29 1.05 -3.95
N VAL A 152 20.16 0.97 -5.27
CA VAL A 152 20.50 -0.19 -6.06
C VAL A 152 21.95 -0.53 -5.75
N ALA A 153 22.20 -1.57 -4.94
CA ALA A 153 23.44 -2.31 -5.10
C ALA A 153 23.33 -3.08 -6.42
N ARG A 154 23.75 -2.46 -7.52
CA ARG A 154 24.11 -3.20 -8.74
C ARG A 154 25.50 -3.76 -8.52
N THR A 155 25.60 -5.06 -8.72
CA THR A 155 26.79 -5.89 -8.63
C THR A 155 27.81 -5.59 -9.73
N SER A 156 29.10 -5.70 -9.40
CA SER A 156 30.23 -6.22 -10.20
C SER A 156 31.47 -6.08 -9.29
N SER A 157 32.32 -7.06 -9.05
CA SER A 157 32.69 -8.34 -9.70
C SER A 157 33.17 -9.33 -8.65
#